data_AF-A0A8H3XC34-F1
#
_entry.id   AF-A0A8H3XC34-F1
#
_cell.length_a   1.000
_cell.length_b   1.000
_cell.length_c   1.000
_cell.angle_alpha   90.00
_cell.angle_beta   90.00
_cell.angle_gamma   90.00
#
_symmetry.space_group_name_H-M   'P 1'
#
loop_
_entity.id
_entity.type
_entity.pdbx_description
1 polymer ?
#
loop_
_entity_poly.entity_id
_entity_poly.type
_entity_poly.pdbx_seq_one_letter_code
_entity_poly.pdbx_strand_id
1 'polypeptide(L)'
;MPLFFLLERHIIKSNEKLGKSNIKVFCKACVEVLDEEAGKKITLSNKMDRIIQHLKKCVHFVKKMTPEEKDEIFSLSKNNDSNKKRPVFLMTLHPIPPKLLQHEKL
;
A
#
# COMPACT_ATOMS: atom_id res chain seq x y z
N MET A 1 -1.68 -4.97 -19.87
CA MET A 1 -0.39 -4.39 -19.43
C MET A 1 -0.22 -4.71 -17.94
N PRO A 2 0.95 -5.07 -17.42
CA PRO A 2 1.06 -5.36 -15.99
C PRO A 2 0.91 -4.05 -15.21
N LEU A 3 -0.07 -3.98 -14.31
CA LEU A 3 -0.43 -2.77 -13.54
C LEU A 3 0.77 -2.13 -12.80
N PHE A 4 1.78 -2.95 -12.47
CA PHE A 4 3.04 -2.48 -11.90
C PHE A 4 3.80 -1.48 -12.79
N PHE A 5 3.78 -1.67 -14.12
CA PHE A 5 4.44 -0.75 -15.06
C PHE A 5 3.75 0.63 -15.12
N LEU A 6 2.43 0.68 -14.92
CA LEU A 6 1.72 1.95 -14.85
C LEU A 6 2.18 2.73 -13.62
N LEU A 7 2.25 2.08 -12.45
CA LEU A 7 2.77 2.72 -11.26
C LEU A 7 4.21 3.23 -11.45
N GLU A 8 5.09 2.42 -12.06
CA GLU A 8 6.47 2.80 -12.33
C GLU A 8 6.61 4.04 -13.21
N ARG A 9 5.68 4.31 -14.13
CA ARG A 9 5.69 5.51 -14.98
C ARG A 9 5.44 6.80 -14.21
N HIS A 10 4.81 6.72 -13.04
CA HIS A 10 4.45 7.88 -12.22
C HIS A 10 5.40 8.10 -11.04
N ILE A 11 6.43 7.27 -10.92
CA ILE A 11 7.48 7.40 -9.92
C ILE A 11 8.86 7.51 -10.55
N ILE A 12 9.78 8.11 -9.81
CA ILE A 12 11.19 8.17 -10.17
C ILE A 12 11.94 7.45 -9.05
N LYS A 13 12.62 6.36 -9.38
CA LYS A 13 13.51 5.65 -8.44
C LYS A 13 14.84 6.39 -8.39
N SER A 14 15.27 6.80 -7.20
CA SER A 14 16.63 7.29 -6.98
C SER A 14 17.60 6.12 -6.84
N ASN A 15 18.89 6.37 -7.00
CA ASN A 15 19.94 5.45 -6.54
C ASN A 15 20.32 5.68 -5.06
N GLU A 16 19.69 6.67 -4.41
CA GLU A 16 19.90 6.96 -3.00
C GLU A 16 19.15 6.01 -2.08
N LYS A 17 19.81 5.64 -0.98
CA LYS A 17 19.21 4.84 0.08
C LYS A 17 18.40 5.73 1.04
N LEU A 18 17.19 5.29 1.35
CA LEU A 18 16.36 5.75 2.45
C LEU A 18 16.62 4.83 3.66
N GLY A 19 17.61 5.19 4.47
CA GLY A 19 18.04 4.40 5.64
C GLY A 19 18.92 3.20 5.24
N LYS A 20 18.73 2.05 5.93
CA LYS A 20 19.64 0.89 5.82
C LYS A 20 19.58 0.15 4.48
N SER A 21 18.43 0.08 3.82
CA SER A 21 18.26 -0.75 2.60
C SER A 21 17.13 -0.34 1.66
N ASN A 22 16.27 0.62 2.02
CA ASN A 22 15.19 1.03 1.13
C ASN A 22 15.73 2.01 0.09
N ILE A 23 15.24 1.93 -1.14
CA ILE A 23 15.56 2.90 -2.18
C ILE A 23 14.60 4.09 -2.06
N LYS A 24 15.11 5.32 -2.23
CA LYS A 24 14.27 6.52 -2.31
C LYS A 24 13.49 6.54 -3.61
N VAL A 25 12.21 6.86 -3.52
CA VAL A 25 11.32 7.03 -4.66
C VAL A 25 10.66 8.39 -4.58
N PHE A 26 10.48 9.04 -5.73
CA PHE A 26 9.83 10.34 -5.84
C PHE A 26 8.57 10.23 -6.69
N CYS A 27 7.59 11.09 -6.41
CA CYS A 27 6.44 11.25 -7.31
C CYS A 27 6.85 12.09 -8.52
N LYS A 28 6.70 11.55 -9.72
CA LYS A 28 7.07 12.25 -10.96
C LYS A 28 6.31 13.57 -11.12
N ALA A 29 5.00 13.57 -10.82
CA ALA A 29 4.17 14.76 -10.90
C ALA A 29 4.60 15.87 -9.92
N CYS A 30 5.11 15.50 -8.74
CA CYS A 30 5.65 16.50 -7.80
C CYS A 30 6.94 17.12 -8.32
N VAL A 31 7.85 16.30 -8.86
CA VAL A 31 9.14 16.76 -9.41
C VAL A 31 8.95 17.70 -10.59
N GLU A 32 7.99 17.42 -11.47
CA GLU A 32 7.70 18.27 -12.62
C GLU A 32 7.04 19.61 -12.26
N VAL A 33 6.30 19.70 -11.15
CA VAL A 33 5.55 20.91 -10.77
C VAL A 33 6.29 21.78 -9.74
N LEU A 34 7.01 21.16 -8.80
CA LEU A 34 7.69 21.86 -7.70
C LEU A 34 9.18 22.10 -7.99
N ASP A 35 9.62 21.90 -9.24
CA ASP A 35 11.02 21.79 -9.63
C ASP A 35 11.75 20.63 -8.93
N GLU A 36 12.91 20.26 -9.49
CA GLU A 36 13.67 19.08 -9.10
C GLU A 36 14.02 19.10 -7.60
N GLU A 37 14.35 20.26 -7.06
CA GLU A 37 14.87 20.40 -5.69
C GLU A 37 13.76 20.33 -4.62
N ALA A 38 12.59 20.93 -4.84
CA ALA A 38 11.49 20.83 -3.88
C ALA A 38 10.65 19.55 -4.08
N GLY A 39 10.52 19.05 -5.31
CA GLY A 39 9.90 17.76 -5.59
C GLY A 39 10.67 16.58 -4.97
N LYS A 40 12.01 16.62 -5.00
CA LYS A 40 12.86 15.59 -4.36
C LYS A 40 12.82 15.62 -2.82
N LYS A 41 12.37 16.70 -2.19
CA LYS A 41 12.14 16.72 -0.72
C LYS A 41 11.02 15.77 -0.30
N ILE A 42 10.09 15.49 -1.21
CA ILE A 42 9.01 14.52 -0.98
C ILE A 42 9.53 13.11 -1.29
N THR A 43 10.36 12.59 -0.37
CA THR A 43 10.90 11.23 -0.47
C THR A 43 9.90 10.20 0.02
N LEU A 44 9.68 9.16 -0.78
CA LEU A 44 8.89 7.98 -0.42
C LEU A 44 9.80 6.76 -0.32
N SER A 45 9.39 5.77 0.48
CA SER A 45 10.02 4.45 0.43
C SER A 45 9.58 3.70 -0.82
N ASN A 46 10.46 2.87 -1.41
CA ASN A 46 10.13 1.93 -2.50
C ASN A 46 9.22 0.77 -2.04
N LYS A 47 8.06 1.09 -1.47
CA LYS A 47 7.00 0.15 -1.08
C LYS A 47 5.73 0.57 -1.79
N MET A 48 5.13 -0.36 -2.53
CA MET A 48 3.97 -0.09 -3.38
C MET A 48 2.84 0.60 -2.61
N ASP A 49 2.50 0.14 -1.41
CA ASP A 49 1.42 0.71 -0.60
C ASP A 49 1.68 2.17 -0.21
N ARG A 50 2.94 2.51 0.09
CA ARG A 50 3.34 3.87 0.47
C ARG A 50 3.33 4.81 -0.73
N ILE A 51 3.71 4.30 -1.90
CA ILE A 51 3.63 5.04 -3.15
C ILE A 51 2.16 5.32 -3.47
N ILE A 52 1.30 4.31 -3.49
CA ILE A 52 -0.13 4.48 -3.82
C ILE A 52 -0.81 5.41 -2.81
N GLN A 53 -0.50 5.29 -1.51
CA GLN A 53 -1.04 6.17 -0.48
C GLN A 53 -0.65 7.64 -0.72
N HIS A 54 0.58 7.89 -1.18
CA HIS A 54 1.01 9.24 -1.57
C HIS A 54 0.26 9.72 -2.81
N LEU A 55 0.20 8.92 -3.88
CA LEU A 55 -0.45 9.28 -5.13
C LEU A 55 -1.93 9.65 -4.92
N LYS A 56 -2.64 8.93 -4.04
CA LYS A 56 -4.03 9.25 -3.66
C LYS A 56 -4.20 10.66 -3.06
N LYS A 57 -3.19 11.15 -2.34
CA LYS A 57 -3.22 12.46 -1.66
C LYS A 57 -2.49 13.55 -2.44
N CYS A 58 -1.74 13.19 -3.46
CA CYS A 58 -0.91 14.13 -4.21
C CYS A 58 -1.77 14.95 -5.18
N VAL A 59 -1.95 16.23 -4.88
CA VAL A 59 -2.75 17.15 -5.70
C VAL A 59 -2.19 17.25 -7.12
N HIS A 60 -0.87 17.28 -7.28
CA HIS A 60 -0.22 17.37 -8.60
C HIS A 60 -0.50 16.12 -9.45
N PHE A 61 -0.41 14.94 -8.84
CA PHE A 61 -0.74 13.68 -9.51
C PHE A 61 -2.23 13.62 -9.87
N VAL A 62 -3.10 13.94 -8.91
CA VAL A 62 -4.55 13.90 -9.13
C VAL A 62 -4.99 14.90 -10.20
N LYS A 63 -4.35 16.06 -10.32
CA LYS A 63 -4.65 17.04 -11.37
C LYS A 63 -4.15 16.60 -12.75
N LYS A 64 -3.03 15.88 -12.82
CA LYS A 64 -2.38 15.48 -14.08
C LYS A 64 -3.01 14.25 -14.74
N MET A 65 -3.54 13.31 -13.96
CA MET A 65 -3.98 12.00 -14.44
C MET A 65 -5.46 11.92 -14.79
N THR A 66 -5.84 11.04 -15.72
CA THR A 66 -7.24 10.76 -16.04
C THR A 66 -7.90 9.92 -14.93
N PRO A 67 -9.25 9.92 -14.83
CA PRO A 67 -9.98 9.06 -13.89
C PRO A 67 -9.65 7.57 -14.04
N GLU A 68 -9.54 7.09 -15.28
CA GLU A 68 -9.32 5.68 -15.60
C GLU A 68 -7.95 5.21 -15.07
N GLU A 69 -6.89 5.96 -15.35
CA GLU A 69 -5.55 5.62 -14.88
C GLU A 69 -5.44 5.69 -13.35
N LYS A 70 -6.18 6.61 -12.71
CA LYS A 70 -6.26 6.69 -11.24
C LYS A 70 -6.91 5.44 -10.66
N ASP A 71 -8.04 5.02 -11.20
CA ASP A 71 -8.76 3.84 -10.72
C ASP A 71 -7.91 2.57 -10.88
N GLU A 72 -7.17 2.43 -11.99
CA GLU A 72 -6.24 1.32 -12.18
C GLU A 72 -5.12 1.31 -11.12
N ILE A 73 -4.48 2.46 -10.89
CA ILE A 73 -3.40 2.60 -9.91
C ILE A 73 -3.93 2.42 -8.47
N PHE A 74 -5.12 2.90 -8.15
CA PHE A 74 -5.69 2.80 -6.80
C PHE A 74 -6.21 1.39 -6.50
N SER A 75 -6.58 0.63 -7.52
CA SER A 75 -6.99 -0.77 -7.40
C SER A 75 -5.81 -1.69 -7.03
N LEU A 76 -4.57 -1.32 -7.37
CA LEU A 76 -3.36 -2.05 -6.95
C LEU A 76 -3.22 -2.19 -5.43
N SER A 77 -3.70 -1.21 -4.66
CA SER A 77 -3.65 -1.24 -3.19
C SER A 77 -4.56 -2.32 -2.59
N LYS A 78 -5.61 -2.76 -3.29
CA LYS A 78 -6.58 -3.74 -2.77
C LYS A 78 -6.06 -5.18 -2.83
N ASN A 79 -5.10 -5.47 -3.72
CA ASN A 79 -4.61 -6.83 -3.92
C ASN A 79 -3.53 -7.26 -2.89
N ASN A 80 -2.90 -6.31 -2.19
CA ASN A 80 -1.90 -6.60 -1.15
C ASN A 80 -2.51 -7.03 0.19
N ASP A 81 -3.79 -6.73 0.45
CA ASP A 81 -4.52 -7.17 1.66
C ASP A 81 -4.91 -8.67 1.63
N SER A 82 -4.61 -9.37 0.53
CA SER A 82 -4.93 -10.80 0.37
C SER A 82 -4.09 -11.75 1.23
N ASN A 83 -3.12 -11.27 2.01
CA ASN A 83 -2.31 -12.12 2.89
C ASN A 83 -2.66 -11.95 4.39
N LYS A 84 -3.95 -12.00 4.71
CA LYS A 84 -4.49 -12.41 6.03
C LYS A 84 -5.75 -13.26 5.88
N LYS A 85 -5.70 -14.29 5.04
CA LYS A 85 -6.47 -15.52 5.29
C LYS A 85 -5.51 -16.69 5.11
N ARG A 86 -4.91 -17.15 6.22
CA ARG A 86 -4.39 -18.52 6.26
C ARG A 86 -5.56 -19.43 5.84
N PRO A 87 -5.40 -20.38 4.92
CA PRO A 87 -6.38 -21.43 4.76
C PRO A 87 -6.22 -22.31 5.99
N VAL A 88 -7.02 -22.07 7.03
CA VAL A 88 -7.20 -23.07 8.08
C VAL A 88 -8.11 -24.14 7.46
N PHE A 89 -7.47 -25.08 6.78
CA PHE A 89 -8.00 -26.42 6.64
C PHE A 89 -8.21 -26.95 8.06
N LEU A 90 -9.45 -27.01 8.52
CA LEU A 90 -9.79 -27.82 9.68
C LEU A 90 -11.17 -28.44 9.46
N MET A 91 -11.17 -29.58 8.77
CA MET A 91 -12.15 -30.61 9.03
C MET A 91 -11.96 -31.07 10.48
N THR A 92 -12.95 -30.86 11.33
CA THR A 92 -13.58 -31.91 12.15
C THR A 92 -14.61 -31.28 13.10
N LEU A 93 -15.86 -31.70 12.93
CA LEU A 93 -16.93 -31.60 13.91
C LEU A 93 -16.54 -32.37 15.16
N HIS A 94 -16.54 -31.74 16.34
CA HIS A 94 -16.87 -32.41 17.61
C HIS A 94 -17.49 -31.40 18.60
N PRO A 95 -18.46 -31.84 19.44
CA PRO A 95 -19.33 -30.97 20.21
C PRO A 95 -18.69 -30.46 21.51
N ILE A 96 -19.21 -29.31 21.95
CA ILE A 96 -18.89 -28.55 23.17
C ILE A 96 -19.36 -29.31 24.43
N PRO A 97 -18.53 -29.51 25.46
CA PRO A 97 -19.01 -29.85 26.80
C PRO A 97 -19.36 -28.58 27.60
N PRO A 98 -20.53 -28.51 28.26
CA PRO A 98 -20.91 -27.35 29.06
C PRO A 98 -20.37 -27.40 30.50
N LYS A 99 -19.71 -26.29 30.85
CA LYS A 99 -19.82 -25.53 32.12
C LYS A 99 -19.29 -26.17 33.40
N LEU A 100 -18.22 -25.57 33.94
CA LEU A 100 -17.93 -25.59 35.37
C LEU A 100 -18.05 -24.18 35.96
N LEU A 101 -18.61 -24.19 37.18
CA LEU A 101 -18.46 -23.22 38.26
C LEU A 101 -19.44 -22.04 38.29
N GLN A 102 -20.50 -22.21 39.08
CA GLN A 102 -20.74 -21.27 40.18
C GLN A 102 -20.84 -22.04 41.50
N HIS A 103 -20.07 -21.56 42.46
CA HIS A 103 -19.95 -22.01 43.84
C HIS A 103 -21.23 -21.78 44.66
N GLU A 104 -21.39 -22.64 45.66
CA GLU A 104 -21.78 -22.37 47.05
C GLU A 104 -22.86 -21.31 47.31
N LYS A 105 -23.98 -21.74 47.92
CA LYS A 105 -24.46 -21.13 49.17
C LYS A 105 -25.50 -22.00 49.89
N LEU A 106 -25.16 -22.26 51.17
CA LEU A 106 -25.98 -22.59 52.35
C LEU A 106 -26.77 -23.91 52.37
#